data_AF-Q9R329-F1
#
_entry.id   AF-Q9R329-F1
#
_cell.length_a   1.000
_cell.length_b   1.000
_cell.length_c   1.000
_cell.angle_alpha   90.00
_cell.angle_beta   90.00
_cell.angle_gamma   90.00
#
_symmetry.space_group_name_H-M   'P 1'
#
loop_
_entity.id
_entity.type
_entity.pdbx_description
1 polymer ?
#
loop_
_entity_poly.entity_id
_entity_poly.type
_entity_poly.pdbx_seq_one_letter_code
_entity_poly.pdbx_strand_id
1 'polypeptide(L)'
;VGYKNQQGSNVATLINVHLNNGSGLIIAGNENGIKNPSFYLYKEDQLTGLKQALSQEEIQNKVDFMEFLAKNNAKLDNLSE
;
A
#
# COMPACT_ATOMS: atom_id res chain seq x y z
N VAL A 1 9.49 -9.29 -0.83
CA VAL A 1 8.93 -9.01 0.52
C VAL A 1 9.81 -9.70 1.53
N GLY A 2 10.28 -8.98 2.56
CA GLY A 2 10.98 -9.55 3.71
C GLY A 2 9.99 -10.00 4.77
N TYR A 3 10.31 -11.09 5.48
CA TYR A 3 9.47 -11.68 6.51
C TYR A 3 10.27 -11.91 7.79
N LYS A 4 9.57 -11.96 8.93
CA LYS A 4 10.08 -12.51 10.19
C LYS A 4 9.08 -13.49 10.79
N ASN A 5 9.56 -14.42 11.59
CA ASN A 5 8.69 -15.24 12.42
C ASN A 5 8.27 -14.43 13.66
N GLN A 6 6.97 -14.33 13.89
CA GLN A 6 6.37 -13.75 15.08
C GLN A 6 5.34 -14.73 15.63
N GLN A 7 5.61 -15.28 16.82
CA GLN A 7 4.72 -16.21 17.52
C GLN A 7 4.29 -17.42 16.67
N GLY A 8 5.20 -17.95 15.85
CA GLY A 8 4.93 -19.13 15.01
C GLY A 8 4.30 -18.81 13.65
N SER A 9 4.08 -17.52 13.32
CA SER A 9 3.59 -17.09 12.01
C SER A 9 4.59 -16.18 11.29
N ASN A 10 4.69 -16.30 9.98
CA ASN A 10 5.52 -15.42 9.16
C ASN A 10 4.77 -14.14 8.83
N VAL A 11 5.23 -13.02 9.37
CA VAL A 11 4.67 -11.69 9.11
C VAL A 11 5.60 -10.91 8.18
N ALA A 12 5.01 -10.18 7.22
CA ALA A 12 5.77 -9.30 6.34
C ALA A 12 6.37 -8.14 7.14
N THR A 13 7.64 -7.80 6.91
CA THR A 13 8.34 -6.72 7.62
C THR A 13 8.84 -5.62 6.71
N LEU A 14 9.13 -5.95 5.46
CA LEU A 14 9.59 -5.01 4.44
C LEU A 14 8.97 -5.36 3.09
N ILE A 15 8.34 -4.39 2.44
CA ILE A 15 7.94 -4.49 1.03
C ILE A 15 8.78 -3.49 0.27
N ASN A 16 9.39 -3.94 -0.82
CA ASN A 16 10.08 -3.10 -1.78
C ASN A 16 9.42 -3.32 -3.15
N VAL A 17 8.86 -2.23 -3.70
CA VAL A 17 8.23 -2.19 -5.02
C VAL A 17 9.10 -1.37 -5.93
N HIS A 18 9.48 -1.94 -7.07
CA HIS A 18 10.18 -1.26 -8.14
C HIS A 18 9.23 -1.13 -9.33
N LEU A 19 8.97 0.09 -9.78
CA LEU A 19 8.01 0.40 -10.84
C LEU A 19 8.72 0.60 -12.18
N ASN A 20 8.01 0.37 -13.29
CA ASN A 20 8.62 0.38 -14.64
C ASN A 20 9.13 1.77 -15.05
N ASN A 21 8.54 2.84 -14.53
CA ASN A 21 8.99 4.21 -14.74
C ASN A 21 10.23 4.58 -13.89
N GLY A 22 10.80 3.63 -13.13
CA GLY A 22 11.97 3.84 -12.28
C GLY A 22 11.66 4.41 -10.89
N SER A 23 10.40 4.69 -10.57
CA SER A 23 10.03 5.05 -9.19
C SER A 23 9.96 3.80 -8.30
N GLY A 24 9.93 4.01 -6.98
CA GLY A 24 9.90 2.93 -6.01
C GLY A 24 9.06 3.25 -4.79
N LEU A 25 8.51 2.21 -4.16
CA LEU A 25 7.76 2.30 -2.91
C LEU A 25 8.33 1.31 -1.90
N ILE A 26 8.74 1.83 -0.74
CA ILE A 26 9.21 1.03 0.40
C ILE A 26 8.17 1.11 1.52
N ILE A 27 7.72 -0.04 2.01
CA ILE A 27 6.89 -0.12 3.22
C ILE A 27 7.67 -0.90 4.28
N ALA A 28 7.90 -0.28 5.43
CA ALA A 28 8.53 -0.91 6.59
C ALA A 28 7.49 -1.12 7.70
N GLY A 29 7.38 -2.36 8.18
CA GLY A 29 6.53 -2.72 9.30
C GLY A 29 7.18 -2.38 10.64
N ASN A 30 6.36 -2.16 11.66
CA ASN A 30 6.84 -1.98 13.03
C ASN A 30 7.12 -3.33 13.72
N GLU A 31 7.17 -3.35 15.05
CA GLU A 31 7.35 -4.56 15.86
C GLU A 31 6.35 -5.67 15.53
N ASN A 32 5.18 -5.34 15.00
CA ASN A 32 4.14 -6.30 14.61
C ASN A 32 4.12 -6.62 13.11
N GLY A 33 5.06 -6.09 12.34
CA GLY A 33 5.11 -6.23 10.89
C GLY A 33 4.10 -5.34 10.16
N ILE A 34 3.96 -5.58 8.85
CA ILE A 34 3.06 -4.89 7.95
C ILE A 34 1.72 -5.61 7.98
N LYS A 35 0.71 -4.95 8.57
CA LYS A 35 -0.66 -5.44 8.52
C LYS A 35 -1.26 -5.16 7.14
N ASN A 36 -2.00 -6.12 6.61
CA ASN A 36 -2.64 -6.06 5.30
C ASN A 36 -1.66 -5.62 4.17
N PRO A 37 -0.61 -6.41 3.88
CA PRO A 37 0.37 -6.05 2.84
C PRO A 37 -0.26 -5.93 1.45
N SER A 38 -1.43 -6.56 1.22
CA SER A 38 -2.15 -6.47 -0.05
C SER A 38 -2.68 -5.07 -0.35
N PHE A 39 -2.96 -4.26 0.68
CA PHE A 39 -3.45 -2.90 0.52
C PHE A 39 -2.56 -2.06 -0.40
N TYR A 40 -1.24 -2.25 -0.34
CA TYR A 40 -0.28 -1.46 -1.10
C TYR A 40 -0.14 -1.88 -2.57
N LEU A 41 -0.61 -3.07 -2.94
CA LEU A 41 -0.25 -3.72 -4.21
C LEU A 41 -1.44 -4.17 -5.06
N TYR A 42 -2.61 -4.31 -4.46
CA TYR A 42 -3.78 -4.87 -5.13
C TYR A 42 -5.04 -4.05 -4.87
N LYS A 43 -5.95 -4.11 -5.84
CA LYS A 43 -7.34 -3.67 -5.75
C LYS A 43 -8.28 -4.84 -5.96
N GLU A 44 -9.53 -4.64 -5.59
CA GLU A 44 -10.63 -5.52 -5.99
C GLU A 44 -11.29 -4.92 -7.23
N ASP A 45 -11.47 -5.73 -8.26
CA ASP A 45 -12.21 -5.36 -9.46
C ASP A 45 -13.70 -5.26 -9.12
N GLN A 46 -14.31 -4.08 -9.31
CA GLN A 46 -15.69 -3.85 -8.87
C GLN A 46 -16.74 -4.66 -9.64
N LEU A 47 -16.43 -5.12 -10.85
CA LEU A 47 -17.37 -5.89 -11.67
C LEU A 47 -17.30 -7.40 -11.35
N THR A 48 -16.10 -7.92 -11.13
CA THR A 48 -15.84 -9.35 -10.97
C THR A 48 -15.54 -9.78 -9.54
N GLY A 49 -15.25 -8.84 -8.64
CA GLY A 49 -14.78 -9.10 -7.27
C GLY A 49 -13.37 -9.70 -7.21
N LEU A 50 -12.67 -9.81 -8.34
CA LEU A 50 -11.37 -10.46 -8.40
C LEU A 50 -10.27 -9.49 -7.96
N LYS A 51 -9.29 -10.03 -7.24
CA LYS A 51 -8.09 -9.30 -6.84
C LYS A 51 -7.20 -9.05 -8.05
N GLN A 52 -6.94 -7.78 -8.35
CA GLN A 52 -6.07 -7.34 -9.44
C GLN A 52 -4.89 -6.54 -8.89
N ALA A 53 -3.73 -6.66 -9.53
CA ALA A 53 -2.59 -5.81 -9.20
C ALA A 53 -2.89 -4.36 -9.57
N LEU A 54 -2.46 -3.42 -8.73
CA LEU A 54 -2.50 -2.01 -9.05
C LEU A 54 -1.50 -1.72 -10.19
N SER A 55 -1.87 -0.83 -11.11
CA SER A 55 -0.92 -0.27 -12.07
C SER A 55 0.09 0.64 -11.36
N GLN A 56 1.21 0.97 -12.03
CA GLN A 56 2.19 1.92 -11.46
C GLN A 56 1.58 3.30 -11.17
N GLU A 57 0.63 3.74 -12.00
CA GLU A 57 -0.07 5.02 -11.83
C GLU A 57 -1.04 4.93 -10.65
N GLU A 58 -1.74 3.80 -10.48
CA GLU A 58 -2.63 3.60 -9.34
C GLU A 58 -1.85 3.51 -8.01
N ILE A 59 -0.64 2.93 -8.02
CA ILE A 59 0.24 2.95 -6.85
C ILE A 59 0.64 4.39 -6.50
N GLN A 60 1.03 5.20 -7.49
CA GLN A 60 1.37 6.60 -7.27
C GLN A 60 0.17 7.40 -6.74
N ASN A 61 -0.99 7.32 -7.41
CA ASN A 61 -2.21 8.02 -6.99
C ASN A 61 -2.65 7.62 -5.58
N LYS A 62 -2.44 6.35 -5.20
CA LYS A 62 -2.73 5.87 -3.84
C LYS A 62 -1.78 6.49 -2.81
N VAL A 63 -0.50 6.65 -3.13
CA VAL A 63 0.47 7.35 -2.27
C VAL A 63 0.10 8.83 -2.14
N ASP A 64 -0.21 9.49 -3.24
CA ASP A 64 -0.62 10.90 -3.26
C ASP A 64 -1.89 11.11 -2.41
N PHE A 65 -2.85 10.19 -2.50
CA PHE A 65 -4.05 10.23 -1.67
C PHE A 65 -3.74 10.02 -0.17
N MET A 66 -2.81 9.12 0.18
CA MET A 66 -2.37 8.97 1.57
C MET A 66 -1.66 10.23 2.09
N GLU A 67 -0.87 10.90 1.24
CA GLU A 67 -0.24 12.18 1.58
C GLU A 67 -1.28 13.28 1.80
N PHE A 68 -2.30 13.35 0.94
CA PHE A 68 -3.45 14.24 1.13
C PHE A 68 -4.12 13.98 2.49
N LEU A 69 -4.43 12.73 2.82
CA LEU A 69 -5.04 12.38 4.10
C LEU A 69 -4.13 12.74 5.28
N ALA A 70 -2.82 12.50 5.18
CA ALA A 70 -1.86 12.84 6.22
C ALA A 70 -1.83 14.35 6.52
N LYS A 71 -1.91 15.19 5.48
CA LYS A 71 -1.97 16.65 5.61
C LYS A 71 -3.30 17.16 6.19
N ASN A 72 -4.36 16.36 6.09
CA ASN A 72 -5.73 16.73 6.44
C ASN A 72 -6.30 15.96 7.63
N ASN A 73 -5.46 15.45 8.55
CA ASN A 73 -5.89 14.68 9.73
C ASN A 73 -6.81 13.49 9.38
N ALA A 74 -6.53 12.82 8.27
CA ALA A 74 -7.33 11.73 7.70
C ALA A 74 -8.78 12.09 7.37
N LYS A 75 -9.07 13.37 7.10
CA LYS A 75 -10.38 13.86 6.66
C LYS A 75 -10.38 14.22 5.17
N LEU A 76 -11.59 14.25 4.60
CA LEU A 76 -11.82 14.57 3.18
C LEU A 76 -12.34 15.99 2.95
N ASP A 77 -12.44 16.81 4.00
CA ASP A 77 -13.11 18.12 3.98
C ASP A 77 -12.46 19.14 3.00
N ASN A 78 -11.20 18.92 2.60
CA ASN A 78 -10.43 19.80 1.71
C ASN A 78 -10.18 19.18 0.32
N LEU A 79 -11.02 18.25 -0.12
CA LEU A 79 -10.90 17.65 -1.45
C LEU A 79 -11.39 18.65 -2.51
N SER A 80 -10.52 18.99 -3.46
CA SER A 80 -10.91 19.82 -4.61
C SER A 80 -11.72 19.01 -5.62
N GLU A 81 -12.68 19.67 -6.27
CA GLU A 81 -13.38 19.14 -7.46
C GLU A 81 -12.47 19.01 -8.69
#